data_AF-A0A1G3HT71-F1
#
_entry.id   AF-A0A1G3HT71-F1
#
_cell.length_a   1.000
_cell.length_b   1.000
_cell.length_c   1.000
_cell.angle_alpha   90.00
_cell.angle_beta   90.00
_cell.angle_gamma   90.00
#
_symmetry.space_group_name_H-M   'P 1'
#
loop_
_entity.id
_entity.type
_entity.pdbx_description
1 polymer ?
#
loop_
_entity_poly.entity_id
_entity_poly.type
_entity_poly.pdbx_seq_one_letter_code
_entity_poly.pdbx_strand_id
1 'polypeptide(L)'
;MTTKLSVNLNKVALVRNTRHLGIPSVTRAATLCLQAGAHGITVHPRPDERHIRTDDVRDLALLMQAWPDREFNIEGNPLHNLMDVVHGLVAHKLPVHQVTFVPDSEGQFTSDHGWNFPFDAQRLRPLIDQAHAWGLRVSLFMDADPAAMAAARTVGADRVELYTEPYAA
;
A
#
# COMPACT_ATOMS: atom_id res chain seq x y z
N MET A 1 -12.18 12.31 -15.77
CA MET A 1 -11.50 11.06 -15.34
C MET A 1 -12.51 10.20 -14.61
N THR A 2 -12.48 8.89 -14.80
CA THR A 2 -13.32 7.93 -14.05
C THR A 2 -12.60 7.45 -12.80
N THR A 3 -13.35 7.12 -11.75
CA THR A 3 -12.81 6.50 -10.54
C THR A 3 -12.19 5.14 -10.88
N LYS A 4 -11.00 4.87 -10.33
CA LYS A 4 -10.27 3.62 -10.51
C LYS A 4 -10.46 2.70 -9.30
N LEU A 5 -10.50 1.40 -9.53
CA LEU A 5 -10.54 0.36 -8.50
C LEU A 5 -9.18 -0.32 -8.37
N SER A 6 -8.58 -0.28 -7.19
CA SER A 6 -7.45 -1.13 -6.82
C SER A 6 -7.91 -2.18 -5.82
N VAL A 7 -7.66 -3.47 -6.09
CA VAL A 7 -8.17 -4.56 -5.24
C VAL A 7 -7.13 -4.93 -4.20
N ASN A 8 -7.48 -4.82 -2.93
CA ASN A 8 -6.62 -5.23 -1.82
C ASN A 8 -6.70 -6.76 -1.59
N LEU A 9 -5.55 -7.44 -1.62
CA LEU A 9 -5.48 -8.91 -1.54
C LEU A 9 -5.09 -9.45 -0.15
N ASN A 10 -4.99 -8.60 0.87
CA ASN A 10 -4.58 -9.01 2.22
C ASN A 10 -5.43 -10.16 2.77
N LYS A 11 -6.75 -10.14 2.54
CA LYS A 11 -7.63 -11.20 3.04
C LYS A 11 -7.49 -12.53 2.30
N VAL A 12 -7.08 -12.52 1.02
CA VAL A 12 -6.75 -13.75 0.30
C VAL A 12 -5.54 -14.42 0.94
N ALA A 13 -4.49 -13.63 1.20
CA ALA A 13 -3.29 -14.11 1.86
C ALA A 13 -3.56 -14.58 3.30
N LEU A 14 -4.44 -13.89 4.04
CA LEU A 14 -4.86 -14.32 5.38
C LEU A 14 -5.52 -15.71 5.35
N VAL A 15 -6.48 -15.93 4.43
CA VAL A 15 -7.13 -17.25 4.28
C VAL A 15 -6.11 -18.30 3.89
N ARG A 16 -5.19 -18.01 2.96
CA ARG A 16 -4.11 -18.92 2.59
C ARG A 16 -3.25 -19.27 3.81
N ASN A 17 -2.87 -18.30 4.63
CA ASN A 17 -1.98 -18.53 5.77
C ASN A 17 -2.59 -19.44 6.85
N THR A 18 -3.91 -19.66 6.85
CA THR A 18 -4.55 -20.63 7.76
C THR A 18 -4.09 -22.08 7.51
N ARG A 19 -3.57 -22.39 6.31
CA ARG A 19 -2.99 -23.70 5.96
C ARG A 19 -1.79 -23.56 5.02
N HIS A 20 -0.71 -24.31 5.26
CA HIS A 20 0.48 -24.32 4.41
C HIS A 20 0.30 -25.12 3.10
N LEU A 21 -0.82 -24.92 2.40
CA LEU A 21 -1.16 -25.59 1.14
C LEU A 21 -0.93 -24.68 -0.08
N GLY A 22 -0.66 -23.39 0.13
CA GLY A 22 -0.57 -22.40 -0.95
C GLY A 22 -1.92 -22.03 -1.60
N ILE A 23 -3.02 -22.47 -0.99
CA ILE A 23 -4.39 -22.25 -1.49
C ILE A 23 -5.20 -21.47 -0.45
N PRO A 24 -5.91 -20.40 -0.83
CA PRO A 24 -5.95 -19.79 -2.16
C PRO A 24 -4.61 -19.14 -2.56
N SER A 25 -4.31 -19.11 -3.86
CA SER A 25 -3.13 -18.41 -4.39
C SER A 25 -3.42 -16.92 -4.54
N VAL A 26 -2.52 -16.09 -3.99
CA VAL A 26 -2.59 -14.62 -4.06
C VAL A 26 -2.42 -14.11 -5.49
N THR A 27 -1.44 -14.65 -6.23
CA THR A 27 -1.21 -14.30 -7.65
C THR A 27 -2.36 -14.74 -8.55
N ARG A 28 -2.99 -15.89 -8.25
CA ARG A 28 -4.21 -16.33 -8.96
C ARG A 28 -5.36 -15.36 -8.70
N ALA A 29 -5.57 -14.93 -7.47
CA ALA A 29 -6.60 -13.93 -7.14
C ALA A 29 -6.33 -12.59 -7.85
N ALA A 30 -5.09 -12.08 -7.82
CA ALA A 30 -4.69 -10.88 -8.55
C ALA A 30 -5.02 -10.98 -10.05
N THR A 31 -4.65 -12.10 -10.68
CA THR A 31 -4.94 -12.36 -12.10
C THR A 31 -6.42 -12.26 -12.40
N LEU A 32 -7.27 -12.88 -11.57
CA LEU A 32 -8.72 -12.84 -11.74
C LEU A 32 -9.28 -11.41 -11.59
N CYS A 33 -8.80 -10.65 -10.60
CA CYS A 33 -9.19 -9.25 -10.41
C CYS A 33 -8.83 -8.37 -11.61
N LEU A 34 -7.62 -8.54 -12.15
CA LEU A 34 -7.13 -7.79 -13.31
C LEU A 34 -7.91 -8.15 -14.58
N GLN A 35 -8.17 -9.44 -14.82
CA GLN A 35 -9.02 -9.92 -15.92
C GLN A 35 -10.46 -9.40 -15.82
N ALA A 36 -10.98 -9.22 -14.60
CA ALA A 36 -12.30 -8.64 -14.35
C ALA A 36 -12.35 -7.11 -14.48
N GLY A 37 -11.22 -6.44 -14.76
CA GLY A 37 -11.16 -5.01 -15.03
C GLY A 37 -10.68 -4.14 -13.87
N ALA A 38 -10.08 -4.72 -12.82
CA ALA A 38 -9.38 -3.93 -11.80
C ALA A 38 -8.31 -3.03 -12.46
N HIS A 39 -8.12 -1.83 -11.92
CA HIS A 39 -7.13 -0.86 -12.40
C HIS A 39 -5.80 -0.96 -11.65
N GLY A 40 -5.76 -1.75 -10.59
CA GLY A 40 -4.56 -2.02 -9.83
C GLY A 40 -4.77 -3.10 -8.78
N ILE A 41 -3.66 -3.48 -8.16
CA ILE A 41 -3.60 -4.37 -7.02
C ILE A 41 -3.00 -3.63 -5.84
N THR A 42 -3.51 -3.91 -4.65
CA THR A 42 -3.01 -3.35 -3.40
C THR A 42 -2.68 -4.46 -2.41
N VAL A 43 -1.58 -4.28 -1.68
CA VAL A 43 -1.17 -5.17 -0.60
C VAL A 43 -0.56 -4.36 0.54
N HIS A 44 -0.63 -4.90 1.75
CA HIS A 44 0.00 -4.34 2.94
C HIS A 44 0.88 -5.43 3.60
N PRO A 45 2.17 -5.53 3.25
CA PRO A 45 3.11 -6.41 3.93
C PRO A 45 3.43 -5.87 5.34
N ARG A 46 2.75 -6.38 6.36
CA ARG A 46 3.06 -6.01 7.75
C ARG A 46 4.36 -6.65 8.24
N PRO A 47 5.08 -6.06 9.21
CA PRO A 47 6.33 -6.61 9.73
C PRO A 47 6.24 -8.05 10.24
N ASP A 48 5.08 -8.43 10.80
CA ASP A 48 4.82 -9.76 11.32
C ASP A 48 4.36 -10.78 10.27
N GLU A 49 4.25 -10.35 9.01
CA GLU A 49 3.78 -11.14 7.88
C GLU A 49 2.45 -11.88 8.11
N ARG A 50 1.56 -11.34 8.96
CA ARG A 50 0.31 -12.03 9.35
C ARG A 50 -0.59 -12.40 8.16
N HIS A 51 -0.54 -11.64 7.07
CA HIS A 51 -1.24 -11.93 5.82
C HIS A 51 -0.30 -11.97 4.62
N ILE A 52 0.00 -10.81 4.06
CA ILE A 52 0.93 -10.67 2.92
C ILE A 52 2.34 -10.86 3.45
N ARG A 53 3.09 -11.77 2.82
CA ARG A 53 4.51 -12.03 3.10
C ARG A 53 5.38 -11.26 2.12
N THR A 54 6.67 -11.12 2.44
CA THR A 54 7.63 -10.46 1.54
C THR A 54 7.67 -11.10 0.15
N ASP A 55 7.61 -12.44 0.08
CA ASP A 55 7.57 -13.16 -1.20
C ASP A 55 6.31 -12.85 -2.03
N ASP A 56 5.15 -12.62 -1.39
CA ASP A 56 3.92 -12.26 -2.09
C ASP A 56 4.06 -10.93 -2.84
N VAL A 57 4.74 -9.98 -2.22
CA VAL A 57 4.96 -8.65 -2.80
C VAL A 57 5.82 -8.77 -4.06
N ARG A 58 6.91 -9.57 -4.00
CA ARG A 58 7.77 -9.83 -5.16
C ARG A 58 7.03 -10.56 -6.27
N ASP A 59 6.30 -11.62 -5.93
CA ASP A 59 5.57 -12.45 -6.90
C ASP A 59 4.45 -11.65 -7.59
N LEU A 60 3.77 -10.77 -6.84
CA LEU A 60 2.81 -9.83 -7.42
C LEU A 60 3.48 -8.79 -8.30
N ALA A 61 4.62 -8.21 -7.91
CA ALA A 61 5.34 -7.26 -8.74
C ALA A 61 5.79 -7.90 -10.08
N LEU A 62 6.27 -9.15 -10.04
CA LEU A 62 6.57 -9.93 -11.25
C LEU A 62 5.32 -10.15 -12.12
N LEU A 63 4.19 -10.53 -11.51
CA LEU A 63 2.91 -10.68 -12.21
C LEU A 63 2.48 -9.38 -12.90
N MET A 64 2.66 -8.23 -12.23
CA MET A 64 2.25 -6.92 -12.73
C MET A 64 3.01 -6.49 -14.00
N GLN A 65 4.15 -7.10 -14.33
CA GLN A 65 4.84 -6.85 -15.61
C GLN A 65 3.96 -7.21 -16.84
N ALA A 66 3.04 -8.17 -16.69
CA ALA A 66 2.09 -8.53 -17.74
C ALA A 66 0.90 -7.54 -17.85
N TRP A 67 0.82 -6.54 -16.96
CA TRP A 67 -0.29 -5.59 -16.84
C TRP A 67 0.23 -4.14 -16.78
N PRO A 68 0.91 -3.65 -17.84
CA PRO A 68 1.62 -2.37 -17.82
C PRO A 68 0.71 -1.14 -17.71
N ASP A 69 -0.60 -1.30 -17.92
CA ASP A 69 -1.62 -0.25 -17.77
C ASP A 69 -2.26 -0.23 -16.37
N ARG A 70 -1.81 -1.10 -15.44
CA ARG A 70 -2.37 -1.30 -14.10
C ARG A 70 -1.36 -0.89 -13.03
N GLU A 71 -1.86 -0.28 -11.96
CA GLU A 71 -1.02 0.19 -10.86
C GLU A 71 -0.81 -0.89 -9.80
N PHE A 72 0.35 -0.86 -9.17
CA PHE A 72 0.65 -1.66 -7.99
C PHE A 72 0.90 -0.72 -6.82
N ASN A 73 0.07 -0.82 -5.79
CA ASN A 73 0.13 -0.02 -4.57
C ASN A 73 0.59 -0.89 -3.40
N ILE A 74 1.58 -0.41 -2.67
CA ILE A 74 2.06 -1.07 -1.45
C ILE A 74 1.78 -0.16 -0.27
N GLU A 75 0.92 -0.63 0.62
CA GLU A 75 0.61 0.03 1.88
C GLU A 75 1.59 -0.41 2.97
N GLY A 76 1.88 0.48 3.90
CA GLY A 76 2.63 0.13 5.10
C GLY A 76 3.08 1.34 5.90
N ASN A 77 3.62 1.08 7.08
CA ASN A 77 4.24 2.13 7.87
C ASN A 77 5.67 2.38 7.35
N PRO A 78 5.97 3.58 6.82
CA PRO A 78 7.30 3.90 6.26
C PRO A 78 8.40 3.95 7.33
N LEU A 79 8.03 3.95 8.61
CA LEU A 79 8.94 3.91 9.75
C LEU A 79 9.26 2.47 10.20
N HIS A 80 8.61 1.47 9.60
CA HIS A 80 8.87 0.05 9.83
C HIS A 80 9.48 -0.58 8.55
N ASN A 81 8.92 -1.69 8.07
CA ASN A 81 9.46 -2.48 6.97
C ASN A 81 9.11 -1.96 5.56
N LEU A 82 8.18 -1.02 5.40
CA LEU A 82 7.66 -0.63 4.08
C LEU A 82 8.79 -0.16 3.14
N MET A 83 9.66 0.73 3.62
CA MET A 83 10.69 1.32 2.77
C MET A 83 11.70 0.27 2.29
N ASP A 84 12.04 -0.71 3.12
CA ASP A 84 12.93 -1.82 2.75
C ASP A 84 12.30 -2.74 1.70
N VAL A 85 11.01 -3.07 1.87
CA VAL A 85 10.26 -3.89 0.89
C VAL A 85 10.22 -3.18 -0.47
N VAL A 86 9.89 -1.89 -0.47
CA VAL A 86 9.80 -1.08 -1.69
C VAL A 86 11.16 -0.91 -2.35
N HIS A 87 12.20 -0.61 -1.57
CA HIS A 87 13.58 -0.54 -2.06
C HIS A 87 13.99 -1.85 -2.74
N GLY A 88 13.63 -3.00 -2.16
CA GLY A 88 13.85 -4.31 -2.75
C GLY A 88 13.26 -4.42 -4.16
N LEU A 89 12.02 -3.98 -4.38
CA LEU A 89 11.42 -3.98 -5.72
C LEU A 89 12.14 -3.03 -6.68
N VAL A 90 12.43 -1.81 -6.25
CA VAL A 90 13.11 -0.78 -7.06
C VAL A 90 14.49 -1.25 -7.49
N ALA A 91 15.28 -1.82 -6.57
CA ALA A 91 16.62 -2.36 -6.84
C ALA A 91 16.60 -3.49 -7.88
N HIS A 92 15.53 -4.30 -7.88
CA HIS A 92 15.33 -5.37 -8.85
C HIS A 92 14.58 -4.90 -10.12
N LYS A 93 14.30 -3.60 -10.26
CA LYS A 93 13.54 -3.00 -11.37
C LYS A 93 12.17 -3.65 -11.57
N LEU A 94 11.53 -4.03 -10.47
CA LEU A 94 10.18 -4.59 -10.47
C LEU A 94 9.12 -3.48 -10.40
N PRO A 95 7.95 -3.68 -11.01
CA PRO A 95 6.87 -2.69 -10.99
C PRO A 95 6.39 -2.39 -9.56
N VAL A 96 6.39 -1.11 -9.22
CA VAL A 96 5.67 -0.51 -8.09
C VAL A 96 5.36 0.93 -8.50
N HIS A 97 4.14 1.40 -8.25
CA HIS A 97 3.66 2.67 -8.81
C HIS A 97 3.28 3.67 -7.72
N GLN A 98 2.70 3.16 -6.63
CA GLN A 98 2.30 3.96 -5.48
C GLN A 98 2.75 3.26 -4.19
N VAL A 99 3.17 4.07 -3.23
CA VAL A 99 3.28 3.67 -1.83
C VAL A 99 2.26 4.46 -1.02
N THR A 100 1.55 3.76 -0.15
CA THR A 100 0.55 4.38 0.73
C THR A 100 1.03 4.27 2.16
N PHE A 101 1.39 5.40 2.75
CA PHE A 101 1.91 5.43 4.11
C PHE A 101 0.74 5.38 5.08
N VAL A 102 0.75 4.38 5.95
CA VAL A 102 -0.23 4.21 7.03
C VAL A 102 0.47 4.36 8.40
N PRO A 103 -0.16 4.97 9.41
CA PRO A 103 0.47 5.22 10.71
C PRO A 103 0.49 3.99 11.65
N ASP A 104 0.01 2.84 11.19
CA ASP A 104 -0.20 1.65 12.01
C ASP A 104 1.03 1.24 12.83
N SER A 105 0.79 0.95 14.11
CA SER A 105 1.79 0.29 14.96
C SER A 105 1.97 -1.19 14.58
N GLU A 106 3.10 -1.81 14.95
CA GLU A 106 3.42 -3.20 14.58
C GLU A 106 2.34 -4.22 15.01
N GLY A 107 1.72 -4.02 16.18
CA GLY A 107 0.68 -4.91 16.73
C GLY A 107 -0.75 -4.61 16.27
N GLN A 108 -0.97 -3.52 15.54
CA GLN A 108 -2.32 -3.02 15.23
C GLN A 108 -3.05 -3.93 14.23
N PHE A 109 -4.31 -4.29 14.51
CA PHE A 109 -5.06 -5.25 13.70
C PHE A 109 -5.45 -4.71 12.30
N THR A 110 -5.87 -3.44 12.23
CA THR A 110 -6.26 -2.71 11.01
C THR A 110 -5.97 -1.23 11.20
N SER A 111 -5.71 -0.47 10.13
CA SER A 111 -5.62 0.98 10.19
C SER A 111 -6.94 1.56 10.69
N ASP A 112 -6.89 2.35 11.76
CA ASP A 112 -8.05 2.91 12.47
C ASP A 112 -7.94 4.43 12.72
N HIS A 113 -6.86 5.06 12.23
CA HIS A 113 -6.63 6.51 12.25
C HIS A 113 -5.66 6.92 11.12
N GLY A 114 -5.69 8.19 10.76
CA GLY A 114 -4.74 8.80 9.83
C GLY A 114 -3.48 9.36 10.50
N TRP A 115 -2.54 9.86 9.70
CA TRP A 115 -1.35 10.56 10.23
C TRP A 115 -1.73 11.86 10.97
N ASN A 116 -0.99 12.17 12.04
CA ASN A 116 -1.29 13.31 12.90
C ASN A 116 -0.45 14.54 12.50
N PHE A 117 -1.07 15.50 11.84
CA PHE A 117 -0.42 16.77 11.49
C PHE A 117 -0.67 17.85 12.54
N PRO A 118 0.34 18.69 12.87
CA PRO A 118 1.64 18.80 12.19
C PRO A 118 2.74 17.85 12.71
N PHE A 119 2.45 17.02 13.72
CA PHE A 119 3.46 16.28 14.48
C PHE A 119 4.26 15.27 13.66
N ASP A 120 3.64 14.58 12.70
CA ASP A 120 4.31 13.57 11.87
C ASP A 120 5.05 14.16 10.66
N ALA A 121 4.84 15.44 10.34
CA ALA A 121 5.34 16.05 9.10
C ALA A 121 6.87 15.93 8.94
N GLN A 122 7.62 16.22 10.01
CA GLN A 122 9.08 16.17 9.98
C GLN A 122 9.61 14.75 9.76
N ARG A 123 8.91 13.73 10.29
CA ARG A 123 9.30 12.32 10.15
C ARG A 123 8.94 11.77 8.77
N LEU A 124 7.81 12.21 8.21
CA LEU A 124 7.32 11.76 6.91
C LEU A 124 8.10 12.37 5.74
N ARG A 125 8.48 13.66 5.84
CA ARG A 125 9.15 14.37 4.74
C ARG A 125 10.32 13.62 4.09
N PRO A 126 11.35 13.15 4.84
CA PRO A 126 12.47 12.46 4.21
C PRO A 126 12.07 11.13 3.54
N LEU A 127 11.03 10.45 4.03
CA LEU A 127 10.54 9.18 3.48
C LEU A 127 9.73 9.41 2.20
N ILE A 128 8.97 10.51 2.15
CA ILE A 128 8.29 10.98 0.93
C ILE A 128 9.34 11.34 -0.13
N ASP A 129 10.32 12.16 0.23
CA ASP A 129 11.39 12.58 -0.69
C ASP A 129 12.16 11.35 -1.22
N GLN A 130 12.40 10.33 -0.38
CA GLN A 130 13.02 9.06 -0.79
C GLN A 130 12.15 8.26 -1.77
N ALA A 131 10.85 8.14 -1.52
CA ALA A 131 9.93 7.44 -2.43
C ALA A 131 9.81 8.16 -3.79
N HIS A 132 9.82 9.50 -3.78
CA HIS A 132 9.89 10.32 -4.99
C HIS A 132 11.20 10.13 -5.76
N ALA A 133 12.33 9.99 -5.06
CA ALA A 133 13.62 9.69 -5.70
C ALA A 133 13.63 8.32 -6.40
N TRP A 134 12.79 7.38 -5.96
CA TRP A 134 12.53 6.11 -6.64
C TRP A 134 11.49 6.21 -7.78
N GLY A 135 10.94 7.40 -8.02
CA GLY A 135 9.90 7.65 -9.04
C GLY A 135 8.52 7.17 -8.64
N LEU A 136 8.27 6.95 -7.34
CA LEU A 136 7.00 6.43 -6.83
C LEU A 136 6.08 7.56 -6.41
N ARG A 137 4.78 7.36 -6.59
CA ARG A 137 3.77 8.26 -6.02
C ARG A 137 3.54 7.94 -4.55
N VAL A 138 3.36 8.96 -3.72
CA VAL A 138 3.07 8.80 -2.29
C VAL A 138 1.64 9.22 -1.97
N SER A 139 0.89 8.31 -1.35
CA SER A 139 -0.39 8.59 -0.71
C SER A 139 -0.24 8.54 0.80
N LEU A 140 -0.85 9.47 1.53
CA LEU A 140 -0.96 9.41 2.99
C LEU A 140 -2.35 8.94 3.39
N PHE A 141 -2.44 7.94 4.27
CA PHE A 141 -3.70 7.56 4.91
C PHE A 141 -4.10 8.61 5.96
N MET A 142 -5.26 9.22 5.79
CA MET A 142 -5.68 10.41 6.53
C MET A 142 -7.13 10.28 7.01
N ASP A 143 -7.42 10.77 8.20
CA ASP A 143 -8.80 11.01 8.61
C ASP A 143 -9.44 12.09 7.72
N ALA A 144 -10.77 12.09 7.63
CA ALA A 144 -11.53 13.07 6.87
C ALA A 144 -11.60 14.46 7.55
N ASP A 145 -10.45 14.97 8.00
CA ASP A 145 -10.28 16.31 8.56
C ASP A 145 -9.74 17.29 7.51
N PRO A 146 -10.56 18.24 7.01
CA PRO A 146 -10.12 19.25 6.05
C PRO A 146 -8.93 20.08 6.52
N ALA A 147 -8.76 20.30 7.83
CA ALA A 147 -7.68 21.12 8.38
C ALA A 147 -6.29 20.48 8.16
N ALA A 148 -6.22 19.15 8.12
CA ALA A 148 -4.97 18.42 7.91
C ALA A 148 -4.52 18.37 6.43
N MET A 149 -5.44 18.55 5.47
CA MET A 149 -5.17 18.31 4.04
C MET A 149 -4.14 19.27 3.45
N ALA A 150 -4.15 20.53 3.86
CA ALA A 150 -3.15 21.51 3.44
C ALA A 150 -1.74 21.11 3.93
N ALA A 151 -1.64 20.55 5.13
CA ALA A 151 -0.38 20.07 5.70
C ALA A 151 0.12 18.80 5.00
N ALA A 152 -0.77 17.86 4.67
CA ALA A 152 -0.44 16.67 3.86
C ALA A 152 0.14 17.04 2.49
N ARG A 153 -0.44 18.04 1.81
CA ARG A 153 0.13 18.59 0.56
C ARG A 153 1.49 19.26 0.80
N THR A 154 1.61 20.05 1.87
CA THR A 154 2.83 20.81 2.17
C THR A 154 4.02 19.90 2.49
N VAL A 155 3.78 18.77 3.17
CA VAL A 155 4.83 17.78 3.44
C VAL A 155 5.30 17.07 2.16
N GLY A 156 4.54 17.13 1.07
CA GLY A 156 4.95 16.62 -0.24
C GLY A 156 4.17 15.39 -0.71
N ALA A 157 3.09 14.99 -0.04
CA ALA A 157 2.26 13.89 -0.52
C ALA A 157 1.58 14.24 -1.86
N ASP A 158 1.52 13.27 -2.77
CA ASP A 158 0.84 13.43 -4.06
C ASP A 158 -0.67 13.23 -3.94
N ARG A 159 -1.06 12.37 -2.99
CA ARG A 159 -2.44 11.99 -2.72
C ARG A 159 -2.68 11.83 -1.23
N VAL A 160 -3.96 11.84 -0.87
CA VAL A 160 -4.45 11.35 0.41
C VAL A 160 -5.41 10.20 0.14
N GLU A 161 -5.39 9.20 1.02
CA GLU A 161 -6.39 8.14 1.10
C GLU A 161 -7.21 8.40 2.35
N LEU A 162 -8.49 8.74 2.17
CA LEU A 162 -9.36 9.06 3.30
C LEU A 162 -9.78 7.77 4.01
N TYR A 163 -9.63 7.73 5.33
CA TYR A 163 -10.15 6.68 6.18
C TYR A 163 -11.69 6.74 6.18
N THR A 164 -12.32 5.76 5.52
CA THR A 164 -13.78 5.74 5.29
C THR A 164 -14.55 4.82 6.22
N GLU A 165 -13.93 4.18 7.22
CA GLU A 165 -14.65 3.28 8.13
C GLU A 165 -15.82 3.99 8.85
N PRO A 166 -15.69 5.23 9.36
CA PRO A 166 -16.82 5.92 9.99
C PRO A 166 -18.02 6.17 9.05
N TYR A 167 -17.77 6.26 7.74
CA TYR A 167 -18.83 6.40 6.73
C TYR A 167 -19.52 5.05 6.44
N ALA A 168 -18.79 3.94 6.55
CA ALA A 168 -19.30 2.61 6.23
C ALA A 168 -20.07 1.93 7.39
N ALA A 169 -19.95 2.47 8.60
CA ALA A 169 -20.51 1.93 9.85
C ALA A 169 -22.05 1.92 9.92
#